data_AF-A0A6N8Y3S3-F1
#
_entry.id   AF-A0A6N8Y3S3-F1
#
_cell.length_a   1.000
_cell.length_b   1.000
_cell.length_c   1.000
_cell.angle_alpha   90.00
_cell.angle_beta   90.00
_cell.angle_gamma   90.00
#
_symmetry.space_group_name_H-M   'P 1'
#
loop_
_entity.id
_entity.type
_entity.pdbx_description
1 polymer ?
#
loop_
_entity_poly.entity_id
_entity_poly.type
_entity_poly.pdbx_seq_one_letter_code
_entity_poly.pdbx_strand_id
1 'polypeptide(L)'
;MDPNVTCSITPYIGDELPDWSLEVENITVIAPERTYLDKLLILHGVHCGYRDAGRLPGEKQRISRHYYDTAMITATDIARSALSDTDLLDDVRAHNMLAFRQAWKKLEEAIPGSLRLLPQEEPRAVIERDYAEMQEMLLGDAPDFGWIMEQLEYAESIINNA
;
A
#
# COMPACT_ATOMS: atom_id res chain seq x y z
N MET A 1 -14.85 -14.74 0.27
CA MET A 1 -15.52 -13.46 0.57
C MET A 1 -14.42 -12.48 0.86
N ASP A 2 -14.48 -11.26 0.31
CA ASP A 2 -13.45 -10.25 0.59
C ASP A 2 -13.52 -9.87 2.09
N PRO A 3 -12.41 -10.00 2.84
CA PRO A 3 -12.42 -9.76 4.28
C PRO A 3 -12.76 -8.30 4.56
N ASN A 4 -13.76 -8.12 5.42
CA ASN A 4 -14.30 -6.83 5.82
C ASN A 4 -14.45 -6.79 7.35
N VAL A 5 -14.40 -5.59 7.90
CA VAL A 5 -14.55 -5.33 9.33
C VAL A 5 -15.59 -4.23 9.53
N THR A 6 -16.27 -4.27 10.67
CA THR A 6 -17.16 -3.20 11.09
C THR A 6 -16.43 -2.29 12.08
N CYS A 7 -16.40 -0.99 11.82
CA CYS A 7 -15.77 0.00 12.69
C CYS A 7 -16.66 1.24 12.89
N SER A 8 -16.26 2.10 13.81
CA SER A 8 -16.72 3.48 13.90
C SER A 8 -15.68 4.43 13.32
N ILE A 9 -16.14 5.57 12.80
CA ILE A 9 -15.29 6.64 12.30
C ILE A 9 -15.71 7.97 12.93
N THR A 10 -14.73 8.83 13.23
CA THR A 10 -14.97 10.20 13.68
C THR A 10 -14.22 11.15 12.76
N PRO A 11 -14.87 12.19 12.22
CA PRO A 11 -14.21 13.15 11.36
C PRO A 11 -13.24 14.03 12.17
N TYR A 12 -12.17 14.51 11.54
CA TYR A 12 -11.16 15.37 12.21
C TYR A 12 -11.74 16.62 12.88
N ILE A 13 -12.82 17.20 12.32
CA ILE A 13 -13.48 18.37 12.93
C ILE A 13 -14.13 18.04 14.29
N GLY A 14 -14.32 16.76 14.61
CA GLY A 14 -14.81 16.32 15.92
C GLY A 14 -13.89 16.69 17.07
N ASP A 15 -12.58 16.74 16.83
CA ASP A 15 -11.59 17.16 17.84
C ASP A 15 -11.78 18.65 18.22
N GLU A 16 -12.26 19.47 17.27
CA GLU A 16 -12.55 20.90 17.45
C GLU A 16 -14.01 21.17 17.91
N LEU A 17 -14.88 20.16 17.89
CA LEU A 17 -16.30 20.26 18.25
C LEU A 17 -16.67 19.23 19.34
N PRO A 18 -16.09 19.31 20.56
CA PRO A 18 -16.27 18.31 21.61
C PRO A 18 -17.70 18.18 22.12
N ASP A 19 -18.53 19.21 21.92
CA ASP A 19 -19.95 19.21 22.28
C ASP A 19 -20.83 18.46 21.27
N TRP A 20 -20.28 18.05 20.11
CA TRP A 20 -21.00 17.39 19.03
C TRP A 20 -20.53 15.94 18.89
N SER A 21 -21.44 14.99 19.09
CA SER A 21 -21.17 13.58 18.79
C SER A 21 -21.21 13.36 17.28
N LEU A 22 -20.03 13.40 16.64
CA LEU A 22 -19.86 13.20 15.19
C LEU A 22 -19.42 11.77 14.83
N GLU A 23 -19.35 10.86 15.81
CA GLU A 23 -19.02 9.46 15.58
C GLU A 23 -20.11 8.79 14.73
N VAL A 24 -19.68 8.05 13.71
CA VAL A 24 -20.54 7.22 12.87
C VAL A 24 -20.16 5.77 13.09
N GLU A 25 -21.05 5.02 13.74
CA GLU A 25 -20.86 3.60 14.04
C GLU A 25 -21.31 2.69 12.89
N ASN A 26 -20.95 1.40 13.00
CA ASN A 26 -21.43 0.32 12.14
C ASN A 26 -21.08 0.48 10.65
N ILE A 27 -19.92 1.07 10.35
CA ILE A 27 -19.41 1.18 8.99
C ILE A 27 -18.66 -0.11 8.62
N THR A 28 -19.12 -0.78 7.57
CA THR A 28 -18.40 -1.91 6.99
C THR A 28 -17.32 -1.39 6.03
N VAL A 29 -16.06 -1.70 6.35
CA VAL A 29 -14.89 -1.35 5.53
C VAL A 29 -14.12 -2.61 5.15
N ILE A 30 -13.27 -2.50 4.12
CA ILE A 30 -12.30 -3.55 3.80
C ILE A 30 -11.33 -3.71 4.98
N ALA A 31 -10.98 -4.95 5.33
CA ALA A 31 -10.03 -5.21 6.40
C ALA A 31 -8.67 -4.51 6.11
N PRO A 32 -8.04 -3.84 7.09
CA PRO A 32 -6.78 -3.14 6.88
C PRO A 32 -5.65 -4.04 6.34
N GLU A 33 -5.59 -5.30 6.78
CA GLU A 33 -4.63 -6.31 6.30
C GLU A 33 -4.80 -6.57 4.80
N ARG A 34 -6.06 -6.69 4.36
CA ARG A 34 -6.42 -6.85 2.95
C ARG A 34 -6.01 -5.63 2.14
N THR A 35 -6.26 -4.43 2.63
CA THR A 35 -5.82 -3.17 2.00
C THR A 35 -4.30 -3.09 1.90
N TYR A 36 -3.57 -3.52 2.93
CA TYR A 36 -2.12 -3.54 2.92
C TYR A 36 -1.58 -4.48 1.82
N LEU A 37 -2.08 -5.70 1.76
CA LEU A 37 -1.67 -6.69 0.74
C LEU A 37 -2.00 -6.22 -0.68
N ASP A 38 -3.14 -5.54 -0.90
CA ASP A 38 -3.43 -4.88 -2.19
C ASP A 38 -2.33 -3.91 -2.59
N LYS A 39 -1.85 -3.09 -1.63
CA LYS A 39 -0.80 -2.11 -1.91
C LYS A 39 0.52 -2.80 -2.23
N LEU A 40 0.87 -3.89 -1.54
CA LEU A 40 2.07 -4.69 -1.88
C LEU A 40 2.02 -5.18 -3.33
N LEU A 41 0.85 -5.68 -3.79
CA LEU A 41 0.68 -6.14 -5.16
C LEU A 41 0.75 -5.00 -6.19
N ILE A 42 0.28 -3.80 -5.85
CA ILE A 42 0.44 -2.61 -6.70
C ILE A 42 1.92 -2.27 -6.87
N LEU A 43 2.68 -2.24 -5.77
CA LEU A 43 4.12 -1.93 -5.78
C LEU A 43 4.90 -2.98 -6.58
N HIS A 44 4.62 -4.27 -6.37
CA HIS A 44 5.18 -5.36 -7.18
C HIS A 44 4.86 -5.19 -8.66
N GLY A 45 3.62 -4.84 -8.99
CA GLY A 45 3.23 -4.58 -10.36
C GLY A 45 4.02 -3.44 -11.01
N VAL A 46 4.30 -2.36 -10.28
CA VAL A 46 5.14 -1.25 -10.76
C VAL A 46 6.56 -1.75 -11.03
N HIS A 47 7.14 -2.49 -10.09
CA HIS A 47 8.48 -3.07 -10.24
C HIS A 47 8.58 -3.95 -11.50
N CYS A 48 7.64 -4.89 -11.67
CA CYS A 48 7.61 -5.80 -12.82
C CYS A 48 7.34 -5.08 -14.14
N GLY A 49 6.46 -4.07 -14.13
CA GLY A 49 6.17 -3.26 -15.30
C GLY A 49 7.41 -2.52 -15.81
N TYR A 50 8.25 -2.01 -14.90
CA TYR A 50 9.52 -1.41 -15.28
C TYR A 50 10.54 -2.47 -15.73
N ARG A 51 10.72 -3.54 -14.94
CA ARG A 51 11.64 -4.65 -15.23
C ARG A 51 11.48 -5.21 -16.65
N ASP A 52 10.23 -5.45 -17.07
CA ASP A 52 9.95 -6.19 -18.31
C ASP A 52 9.72 -5.28 -19.52
N ALA A 53 9.31 -4.04 -19.30
CA ALA A 53 8.83 -3.16 -20.37
C ALA A 53 9.21 -1.68 -20.21
N GLY A 54 10.06 -1.33 -19.25
CA GLY A 54 10.49 0.06 -19.02
C GLY A 54 9.34 1.00 -18.66
N ARG A 55 8.24 0.47 -18.10
CA ARG A 55 7.07 1.27 -17.75
C ARG A 55 7.39 2.19 -16.58
N LEU A 56 7.43 3.49 -16.84
CA LEU A 56 7.49 4.50 -15.80
C LEU A 56 6.07 4.87 -15.35
N PRO A 57 5.86 5.15 -14.05
CA PRO A 57 4.62 5.72 -13.56
C PRO A 57 4.35 7.06 -14.26
N GLY A 58 3.12 7.25 -14.74
CA GLY A 58 2.72 8.54 -15.32
C GLY A 58 2.37 9.56 -14.24
N GLU A 59 2.58 10.85 -14.50
CA GLU A 59 2.29 11.95 -13.56
C GLU A 59 0.82 11.97 -13.07
N LYS A 60 -0.11 11.47 -13.88
CA LYS A 60 -1.54 11.38 -13.51
C LYS A 60 -1.88 10.22 -12.58
N GLN A 61 -0.96 9.27 -12.36
CA GLN A 61 -1.23 8.06 -11.59
C GLN A 61 -1.01 8.26 -10.09
N ARG A 62 -0.36 9.37 -9.66
CA ARG A 62 -0.08 9.72 -8.26
C ARG A 62 0.40 8.51 -7.45
N ILE A 63 1.33 7.77 -8.04
CA ILE A 63 1.73 6.45 -7.56
C ILE A 63 2.42 6.53 -6.19
N SER A 64 3.03 7.69 -5.88
CA SER A 64 3.69 7.94 -4.59
C SER A 64 2.77 7.73 -3.39
N ARG A 65 1.45 7.93 -3.53
CA ARG A 65 0.44 7.62 -2.51
C ARG A 65 0.47 6.15 -2.09
N HIS A 66 0.62 5.25 -3.05
CA HIS A 66 0.68 3.82 -2.75
C HIS A 66 1.96 3.47 -1.98
N TYR A 67 3.09 4.10 -2.32
CA TYR A 67 4.35 3.92 -1.59
C TYR A 67 4.25 4.46 -0.16
N TYR A 68 3.74 5.69 -0.01
CA TYR A 68 3.50 6.33 1.28
C TYR A 68 2.56 5.50 2.16
N ASP A 69 1.37 5.16 1.68
CA ASP A 69 0.39 4.40 2.46
C ASP A 69 0.94 3.03 2.87
N THR A 70 1.69 2.37 1.99
CA THR A 70 2.33 1.09 2.33
C THR A 70 3.30 1.27 3.47
N ALA A 71 4.21 2.25 3.40
CA ALA A 71 5.16 2.52 4.49
C ALA A 71 4.47 2.88 5.81
N MET A 72 3.42 3.69 5.77
CA MET A 72 2.64 4.06 6.96
C MET A 72 1.99 2.83 7.60
N ILE A 73 1.40 1.93 6.81
CA ILE A 73 0.79 0.71 7.35
C ILE A 73 1.88 -0.28 7.83
N THR A 74 3.03 -0.37 7.15
CA THR A 74 4.17 -1.20 7.57
C THR A 74 4.60 -0.90 9.01
N ALA A 75 4.55 0.38 9.41
CA ALA A 75 4.91 0.81 10.75
C ALA A 75 3.89 0.42 11.85
N THR A 76 2.82 -0.31 11.52
CA THR A 76 1.74 -0.69 12.44
C THR A 76 1.64 -2.20 12.66
N ASP A 77 0.81 -2.61 13.62
CA ASP A 77 0.53 -4.02 13.92
C ASP A 77 -0.23 -4.72 12.79
N ILE A 78 -0.95 -3.97 11.95
CA ILE A 78 -1.67 -4.48 10.78
C ILE A 78 -0.71 -5.18 9.82
N ALA A 79 0.46 -4.58 9.57
CA ALA A 79 1.44 -5.17 8.69
C ALA A 79 2.01 -6.48 9.25
N ARG A 80 2.25 -6.56 10.56
CA ARG A 80 2.71 -7.81 11.20
C ARG A 80 1.70 -8.94 11.01
N SER A 81 0.41 -8.64 11.21
CA SER A 81 -0.69 -9.59 10.98
C SER A 81 -0.71 -10.04 9.51
N ALA A 82 -0.79 -9.07 8.58
CA ALA A 82 -0.90 -9.33 7.15
C ALA A 82 0.30 -10.08 6.54
N LEU A 83 1.53 -9.72 6.94
CA LEU A 83 2.76 -10.34 6.41
C LEU A 83 2.93 -11.80 6.90
N SER A 84 2.29 -12.17 8.00
CA SER A 84 2.32 -13.53 8.54
C SER A 84 1.22 -14.44 7.98
N ASP A 85 0.24 -13.88 7.27
CA ASP A 85 -0.92 -14.61 6.75
C ASP A 85 -0.77 -14.87 5.24
N THR A 86 -0.10 -15.97 4.91
CA THR A 86 0.16 -16.36 3.52
C THR A 86 -1.13 -16.74 2.77
N ASP A 87 -2.10 -17.32 3.47
CA ASP A 87 -3.38 -17.73 2.87
C ASP A 87 -4.17 -16.48 2.44
N LEU A 88 -4.18 -15.45 3.29
CA LEU A 88 -4.79 -14.17 2.94
C LEU A 88 -4.10 -13.52 1.74
N LEU A 89 -2.75 -13.52 1.68
CA LEU A 89 -2.02 -13.01 0.51
C LEU A 89 -2.43 -13.73 -0.78
N ASP A 90 -2.56 -15.06 -0.74
CA ASP A 90 -2.98 -15.85 -1.91
C ASP A 90 -4.40 -15.53 -2.33
N ASP A 91 -5.34 -15.37 -1.40
CA ASP A 91 -6.71 -14.94 -1.67
C ASP A 91 -6.76 -13.53 -2.29
N VAL A 92 -5.99 -12.58 -1.74
CA VAL A 92 -5.86 -11.22 -2.28
C VAL A 92 -5.33 -11.24 -3.72
N ARG A 93 -4.28 -12.03 -3.96
CA ARG A 93 -3.64 -12.17 -5.26
C ARG A 93 -4.57 -12.80 -6.28
N ALA A 94 -5.27 -13.87 -5.90
CA ALA A 94 -6.26 -14.53 -6.75
C ALA A 94 -7.40 -13.58 -7.12
N HIS A 95 -7.92 -12.81 -6.17
CA HIS A 95 -8.92 -11.77 -6.43
C HIS A 95 -8.40 -10.75 -7.45
N ASN A 96 -7.20 -10.20 -7.23
CA ASN A 96 -6.63 -9.19 -8.13
C ASN A 96 -6.35 -9.71 -9.54
N MET A 97 -5.94 -10.97 -9.68
CA MET A 97 -5.75 -11.63 -10.97
C MET A 97 -7.06 -11.80 -11.75
N LEU A 98 -8.21 -11.85 -11.07
CA LEU A 98 -9.53 -11.92 -11.71
C LEU A 98 -10.10 -10.53 -11.99
N ALA A 99 -10.08 -9.63 -11.00
CA ALA A 99 -10.77 -8.35 -11.04
C ALA A 99 -9.95 -7.23 -11.73
N PHE A 100 -8.62 -7.25 -11.61
CA PHE A 100 -7.74 -6.15 -12.02
C PHE A 100 -6.57 -6.62 -12.89
N ARG A 101 -6.81 -7.69 -13.66
CA ARG A 101 -5.76 -8.35 -14.43
C ARG A 101 -5.08 -7.40 -15.40
N GLN A 102 -3.79 -7.19 -15.17
CA GLN A 102 -2.90 -6.49 -16.08
C GLN A 102 -1.64 -7.33 -16.22
N ALA A 103 -1.41 -7.87 -17.42
CA ALA A 103 -0.32 -8.84 -17.66
C ALA A 103 1.07 -8.30 -17.26
N TRP A 104 1.27 -6.99 -17.31
CA TRP A 104 2.52 -6.35 -16.92
C TRP A 104 2.74 -6.28 -15.40
N LYS A 105 1.70 -6.48 -14.59
CA LYS A 105 1.83 -6.50 -13.12
C LYS A 105 2.38 -7.80 -12.57
N LYS A 106 2.43 -8.87 -13.38
CA LYS A 106 2.99 -10.18 -13.03
C LYS A 106 2.51 -10.69 -11.67
N LEU A 107 1.22 -10.58 -11.39
CA LEU A 107 0.66 -10.99 -10.10
C LEU A 107 0.81 -12.50 -9.84
N GLU A 108 1.05 -13.29 -10.89
CA GLU A 108 1.47 -14.69 -10.78
C GLU A 108 2.83 -14.87 -10.08
N GLU A 109 3.72 -13.89 -10.13
CA GLU A 109 5.06 -13.87 -9.50
C GLU A 109 5.04 -13.26 -8.09
N ALA A 110 3.93 -12.66 -7.66
CA ALA A 110 3.79 -11.98 -6.37
C ALA A 110 3.50 -12.97 -5.22
N ILE A 111 4.42 -13.91 -5.00
CA ILE A 111 4.37 -14.91 -3.93
C ILE A 111 5.49 -14.70 -2.91
N PRO A 112 5.35 -15.19 -1.66
CA PRO A 112 6.43 -15.13 -0.67
C PRO A 112 7.75 -15.64 -1.25
N GLY A 113 8.81 -14.86 -1.07
CA GLY A 113 10.16 -15.10 -1.60
C GLY A 113 10.46 -14.35 -2.90
N SER A 114 9.46 -13.83 -3.60
CA SER A 114 9.64 -13.09 -4.86
C SER A 114 8.88 -11.77 -4.95
N LEU A 115 8.23 -11.30 -3.87
CA LEU A 115 7.67 -9.96 -3.86
C LEU A 115 8.76 -8.91 -4.01
N ARG A 116 8.41 -7.80 -4.66
CA ARG A 116 9.29 -6.68 -4.94
C ARG A 116 8.54 -5.39 -4.65
N LEU A 117 8.92 -4.69 -3.61
CA LEU A 117 8.29 -3.46 -3.15
C LEU A 117 9.15 -2.24 -3.47
N LEU A 118 10.47 -2.43 -3.51
CA LEU A 118 11.40 -1.38 -3.86
C LEU A 118 11.39 -1.10 -5.38
N PRO A 119 11.26 0.18 -5.78
CA PRO A 119 11.36 0.56 -7.18
C PRO A 119 12.83 0.56 -7.63
N GLN A 120 13.06 0.28 -8.90
CA GLN A 120 14.36 0.48 -9.55
C GLN A 120 14.69 1.98 -9.65
N GLU A 121 15.94 2.31 -10.01
CA GLU A 121 16.48 3.68 -9.97
C GLU A 121 15.63 4.72 -10.71
N GLU A 122 15.26 4.45 -11.98
CA GLU A 122 14.46 5.42 -12.75
C GLU A 122 13.02 5.59 -12.19
N PRO A 123 12.24 4.52 -11.94
CA PRO A 123 10.95 4.68 -11.25
C PRO A 123 11.08 5.37 -9.89
N ARG A 124 12.12 5.06 -9.11
CA ARG A 124 12.35 5.67 -7.79
C ARG A 124 12.43 7.19 -7.89
N ALA A 125 13.21 7.71 -8.83
CA ALA A 125 13.33 9.16 -9.03
C ALA A 125 11.99 9.81 -9.45
N VAL A 126 11.19 9.12 -10.28
CA VAL A 126 9.85 9.59 -10.65
C VAL A 126 8.91 9.61 -9.44
N ILE A 127 8.93 8.56 -8.63
CA ILE A 127 8.10 8.41 -7.43
C ILE A 127 8.49 9.45 -6.37
N GLU A 128 9.78 9.71 -6.19
CA GLU A 128 10.29 10.72 -5.24
C GLU A 128 9.83 12.13 -5.60
N ARG A 129 9.89 12.49 -6.90
CA ARG A 129 9.37 13.77 -7.38
C ARG A 129 7.86 13.88 -7.20
N ASP A 130 7.10 12.85 -7.54
CA ASP A 130 5.64 12.81 -7.32
C ASP A 130 5.31 12.89 -5.82
N TYR A 131 6.12 12.29 -4.96
CA TYR A 131 5.97 12.36 -3.51
C TYR A 131 6.16 13.80 -3.00
N ALA A 132 7.23 14.48 -3.44
CA ALA A 132 7.50 15.87 -3.04
C ALA A 132 6.34 16.82 -3.39
N GLU A 133 5.73 16.66 -4.57
CA GLU A 133 4.54 17.44 -4.95
C GLU A 133 3.30 17.13 -4.10
N MET A 134 3.20 15.91 -3.58
CA MET A 134 2.06 15.46 -2.79
C MET A 134 2.16 15.89 -1.32
N GLN A 135 3.37 16.13 -0.79
CA GLN A 135 3.58 16.41 0.63
C GLN A 135 2.76 17.59 1.14
N GLU A 136 2.52 18.61 0.31
CA GLU A 136 1.68 19.78 0.66
C GLU A 136 0.22 19.42 0.97
N MET A 137 -0.25 18.25 0.53
CA MET A 137 -1.61 17.77 0.79
C MET A 137 -1.72 16.89 2.05
N LEU A 138 -0.60 16.49 2.66
CA LEU A 138 -0.60 15.61 3.81
C LEU A 138 -0.93 16.40 5.09
N LEU A 139 -1.75 15.81 5.94
CA LEU A 139 -2.03 16.35 7.27
C LEU A 139 -0.85 16.01 8.19
N GLY A 140 -0.28 17.02 8.85
CA GLY A 140 0.86 16.85 9.76
C GLY A 140 2.21 16.76 9.05
N ASP A 141 3.21 16.25 9.77
CA ASP A 141 4.57 16.14 9.26
C ASP A 141 4.69 14.91 8.35
N ALA A 142 4.95 15.16 7.06
CA ALA A 142 5.19 14.11 6.09
C ALA A 142 6.57 13.46 6.35
N PRO A 143 6.68 12.11 6.41
CA PRO A 143 7.95 11.43 6.59
C PRO A 143 8.89 11.67 5.40
N ASP A 144 10.18 11.54 5.63
CA ASP A 144 11.16 11.61 4.56
C ASP A 144 10.98 10.44 3.58
N PHE A 145 11.24 10.68 2.28
CA PHE A 145 11.17 9.64 1.27
C PHE A 145 12.12 8.46 1.57
N GLY A 146 13.27 8.74 2.21
CA GLY A 146 14.19 7.71 2.68
C GLY A 146 13.54 6.75 3.69
N TRP A 147 12.78 7.28 4.65
CA TRP A 147 12.05 6.46 5.62
C TRP A 147 11.00 5.58 4.94
N ILE A 148 10.32 6.09 3.91
CA ILE A 148 9.39 5.28 3.10
C ILE A 148 10.13 4.09 2.49
N MET A 149 11.30 4.31 1.89
CA MET A 149 12.09 3.21 1.30
C MET A 149 12.53 2.19 2.36
N GLU A 150 12.95 2.63 3.55
CA GLU A 150 13.32 1.73 4.66
C GLU A 150 12.15 0.84 5.11
N GLN A 151 10.94 1.39 5.21
CA GLN A 151 9.76 0.58 5.55
C GLN A 151 9.43 -0.44 4.46
N LEU A 152 9.58 -0.08 3.19
CA LEU A 152 9.34 -1.01 2.09
C LEU A 152 10.39 -2.11 2.02
N GLU A 153 11.66 -1.78 2.28
CA GLU A 153 12.73 -2.76 2.40
C GLU A 153 12.48 -3.75 3.54
N TYR A 154 12.05 -3.25 4.71
CA TYR A 154 11.66 -4.09 5.83
C TYR A 154 10.51 -5.05 5.45
N ALA A 155 9.43 -4.53 4.87
CA ALA A 155 8.29 -5.35 4.47
C ALA A 155 8.67 -6.39 3.40
N GLU A 156 9.48 -6.01 2.39
CA GLU A 156 9.99 -6.93 1.36
C GLU A 156 10.85 -8.03 1.99
N SER A 157 11.71 -7.68 2.95
CA SER A 157 12.52 -8.65 3.67
C SER A 157 11.67 -9.62 4.49
N ILE A 158 10.67 -9.13 5.22
CA ILE A 158 9.82 -10.01 6.05
C ILE A 158 9.03 -10.98 5.16
N ILE A 159 8.34 -10.49 4.12
CA ILE A 159 7.49 -11.36 3.29
C ILE A 159 8.28 -12.36 2.46
N ASN A 160 9.54 -12.04 2.14
CA ASN A 160 10.40 -12.92 1.35
C ASN A 160 11.24 -13.90 2.18
N ASN A 161 11.30 -13.72 3.50
CA ASN A 161 12.02 -14.61 4.42
C ASN A 161 11.07 -15.29 5.43
N ALA A 162 9.76 -15.21 5.22
CA ALA A 162 8.73 -15.88 6.01
C ALA A 162 8.71 -17.40 5.76
#